data_AF-A0A545VS74-F1
#
_entry.id   AF-A0A545VS74-F1
#
_cell.length_a   1.000
_cell.length_b   1.000
_cell.length_c   1.000
_cell.angle_alpha   90.00
_cell.angle_beta   90.00
_cell.angle_gamma   90.00
#
_symmetry.space_group_name_H-M   'P 1'
#
loop_
_entity.id
_entity.type
_entity.pdbx_description
1 polymer ?
#
loop_
_entity_poly.entity_id
_entity_poly.type
_entity_poly.pdbx_seq_one_letter_code
_entity_poly.pdbx_strand_id
1 'polypeptide(L)'
;MRCLNLFPLAFCSLALAQDTKFVAATLYAPDNYEFNIYRYSCTNLKKTQPIFTEIEVGALQICELYADLKCSGEYLEVSQGTHAIGDVQFKSVYCEATWDDDPDESL
;
A
#
# COMPACT_ATOMS: atom_id res chain seq x y z
N MET A 1 -19.64 -38.45 42.13
CA MET A 1 -18.71 -37.69 41.27
C MET A 1 -19.45 -37.28 40.01
N ARG A 2 -19.70 -35.98 39.80
CA ARG A 2 -20.19 -35.40 38.54
C ARG A 2 -19.79 -33.92 38.56
N CYS A 3 -18.65 -33.60 37.94
CA CYS A 3 -18.20 -32.23 37.77
C CYS A 3 -19.02 -31.58 36.64
N LEU A 4 -19.75 -30.51 36.95
CA LEU A 4 -20.33 -29.63 35.94
C LEU A 4 -19.21 -28.74 35.38
N ASN A 5 -18.79 -29.02 34.15
CA ASN A 5 -17.90 -28.13 33.39
C ASN A 5 -18.74 -27.04 32.72
N LEU A 6 -18.77 -25.85 33.31
CA LEU A 6 -19.30 -24.63 32.67
C LEU A 6 -18.13 -23.86 32.08
N PHE A 7 -17.94 -23.91 30.76
CA PHE A 7 -17.01 -23.05 30.03
C PHE A 7 -17.79 -21.94 29.32
N PRO A 8 -17.60 -20.66 29.70
CA PRO A 8 -17.92 -19.55 28.83
C PRO A 8 -16.64 -18.79 28.50
N LEU A 9 -15.88 -19.27 27.51
CA LEU A 9 -14.83 -18.47 26.87
C LEU A 9 -15.46 -17.72 25.69
N ALA A 10 -16.27 -16.72 26.01
CA ALA A 10 -16.74 -15.76 25.01
C ALA A 10 -15.69 -14.65 24.87
N PHE A 11 -14.66 -14.89 24.05
CA PHE A 11 -13.82 -13.82 23.52
C PHE A 11 -14.38 -13.39 22.16
N CYS A 12 -15.43 -12.57 22.18
CA CYS A 12 -15.84 -11.80 21.01
C CYS A 12 -15.08 -10.48 20.99
N SER A 13 -13.76 -10.53 20.76
CA SER A 13 -12.98 -9.32 20.46
C SER A 13 -12.73 -9.26 18.95
N LEU A 14 -13.78 -8.98 18.17
CA LEU A 14 -13.62 -8.48 16.81
C LEU A 14 -13.30 -6.98 16.92
N ALA A 15 -12.06 -6.65 17.26
CA ALA A 15 -11.56 -5.30 17.10
C ALA A 15 -11.36 -5.07 15.59
N LEU A 16 -12.36 -4.46 14.94
CA LEU A 16 -12.17 -3.83 13.63
C LEU A 16 -11.20 -2.66 13.82
N ALA A 17 -9.91 -2.90 13.60
CA ALA A 17 -8.97 -1.82 13.37
C ALA A 17 -9.39 -1.14 12.06
N GLN A 18 -10.10 -0.02 12.17
CA GLN A 18 -10.36 0.88 11.06
C GLN A 18 -9.06 1.60 10.71
N ASP A 19 -8.14 0.86 10.11
CA ASP A 19 -6.91 1.41 9.57
C ASP A 19 -7.31 2.15 8.28
N THR A 20 -7.58 3.45 8.39
CA THR A 20 -7.92 4.34 7.28
C THR A 20 -6.68 4.58 6.42
N LYS A 21 -6.16 3.51 5.81
CA LYS A 21 -5.03 3.61 4.91
C LYS A 21 -5.51 4.25 3.61
N PHE A 22 -4.98 5.42 3.31
CA PHE A 22 -5.24 6.10 2.05
C PHE A 22 -4.51 5.37 0.92
N VAL A 23 -5.24 4.99 -0.13
CA VAL A 23 -4.64 4.40 -1.33
C VAL A 23 -3.93 5.52 -2.09
N ALA A 24 -2.61 5.44 -2.19
CA ALA A 24 -1.79 6.43 -2.87
C ALA A 24 -1.58 6.07 -4.35
N ALA A 25 -1.56 4.79 -4.67
CA ALA A 25 -1.44 4.30 -6.05
C ALA A 25 -2.05 2.90 -6.21
N THR A 26 -2.34 2.51 -7.44
CA THR A 26 -2.76 1.15 -7.80
C THR A 26 -1.84 0.60 -8.89
N LEU A 27 -1.33 -0.61 -8.69
CA LEU A 27 -0.58 -1.35 -9.70
C LEU A 27 -1.53 -2.24 -10.51
N TYR A 28 -1.35 -2.29 -11.82
CA TYR A 28 -2.13 -3.09 -12.74
C TYR A 28 -1.27 -4.12 -13.46
N ALA A 29 -1.74 -5.36 -13.47
CA ALA A 29 -1.17 -6.44 -14.28
C ALA A 29 -2.04 -6.70 -15.53
N PRO A 30 -1.48 -7.35 -16.58
CA PRO A 30 -2.19 -7.59 -17.85
C PRO A 30 -3.46 -8.44 -17.74
N ASP A 31 -3.60 -9.21 -16.66
CA ASP A 31 -4.77 -10.04 -16.36
C ASP A 31 -5.88 -9.28 -15.61
N ASN A 32 -5.76 -7.95 -15.50
CA ASN A 32 -6.61 -7.06 -14.71
C ASN A 32 -6.51 -7.32 -13.19
N TYR A 33 -5.42 -7.95 -12.73
CA TYR A 33 -5.12 -7.98 -11.30
C TYR A 33 -4.66 -6.61 -10.83
N GLU A 34 -5.33 -6.09 -9.81
CA GLU A 34 -5.07 -4.79 -9.19
C GLU A 34 -4.42 -4.96 -7.82
N PHE A 35 -3.50 -4.07 -7.48
CA PHE A 35 -2.86 -4.06 -6.16
C PHE A 35 -2.65 -2.64 -5.64
N ASN A 36 -3.36 -2.31 -4.57
CA ASN A 36 -3.30 -0.99 -3.96
C ASN A 36 -2.04 -0.81 -3.11
N ILE A 37 -1.38 0.32 -3.31
CA ILE A 37 -0.28 0.84 -2.51
C ILE A 37 -0.82 1.93 -1.60
N TYR A 38 -0.51 1.83 -0.31
CA TYR A 38 -1.02 2.77 0.68
C TYR A 38 0.03 3.83 1.04
N ARG A 39 -0.44 5.05 1.30
CA ARG A 39 0.40 6.19 1.67
C ARG A 39 1.21 5.90 2.94
N TYR A 40 2.44 6.43 3.00
CA TYR A 40 3.35 6.39 4.15
C TYR A 40 3.68 4.97 4.64
N SER A 41 3.57 3.97 3.76
CA SER A 41 3.87 2.59 4.08
C SER A 41 4.72 1.95 2.99
N CYS A 42 5.86 1.38 3.39
CA CYS A 42 6.68 0.58 2.49
C CYS A 42 5.95 -0.74 2.17
N THR A 43 5.46 -0.85 0.94
CA THR A 43 4.68 -2.00 0.48
C THR A 43 5.57 -2.95 -0.30
N ASN A 44 5.73 -4.16 0.22
CA ASN A 44 6.55 -5.20 -0.40
C ASN A 44 5.72 -6.09 -1.33
N LEU A 45 6.22 -6.30 -2.54
CA LEU A 45 5.68 -7.25 -3.49
C LEU A 45 6.07 -8.68 -3.11
N LYS A 46 5.11 -9.60 -3.26
CA LYS A 46 5.32 -11.04 -3.05
C LYS A 46 5.73 -11.68 -4.37
N LYS A 47 6.61 -12.67 -4.30
CA LYS A 47 7.02 -13.48 -5.46
C LYS A 47 5.86 -14.19 -6.18
N THR A 48 4.72 -14.36 -5.51
CA THR A 48 3.52 -15.00 -6.06
C THR A 48 2.60 -14.02 -6.78
N GLN A 49 2.87 -12.71 -6.71
CA GLN A 49 2.11 -11.70 -7.44
C GLN A 49 2.58 -11.65 -8.91
N PRO A 50 1.70 -11.23 -9.84
CA PRO A 50 2.07 -11.08 -11.24
C PRO A 50 3.09 -9.96 -11.45
N ILE A 51 3.61 -9.89 -12.67
CA ILE A 51 4.37 -8.73 -13.12
C ILE A 51 3.37 -7.61 -13.43
N PHE A 52 3.57 -6.46 -12.80
CA PHE A 52 2.77 -5.28 -13.05
C PHE A 52 3.33 -4.52 -14.25
N THR A 53 2.45 -4.09 -15.15
CA THR A 53 2.82 -3.35 -16.36
C THR A 53 2.54 -1.87 -16.25
N GLU A 54 1.68 -1.47 -15.30
CA GLU A 54 1.24 -0.10 -15.13
C GLU A 54 1.07 0.24 -13.65
N ILE A 55 1.31 1.51 -13.31
CA ILE A 55 0.99 2.13 -12.02
C ILE A 55 0.14 3.37 -12.27
N GLU A 56 -0.96 3.51 -11.53
CA GLU A 56 -1.74 4.74 -11.46
C GLU A 56 -1.48 5.39 -10.10
N VAL A 57 -0.82 6.54 -10.11
CA VAL A 57 -0.51 7.32 -8.91
C VAL A 57 -1.60 8.38 -8.70
N GLY A 58 -2.20 8.37 -7.52
CA GLY A 58 -3.29 9.27 -7.14
C GLY A 58 -2.88 10.74 -7.11
N ALA A 59 -3.89 11.62 -7.02
CA ALA A 59 -3.66 13.05 -6.97
C ALA A 59 -2.80 13.48 -5.77
N LEU A 60 -1.90 14.44 -6.02
CA LEU A 60 -0.97 14.97 -5.02
C LEU A 60 -0.13 13.87 -4.34
N GLN A 61 0.15 12.77 -5.05
CA GLN A 61 1.02 11.70 -4.59
C GLN A 61 2.26 11.58 -5.46
N ILE A 62 3.31 11.08 -4.85
CA ILE A 62 4.50 10.59 -5.52
C ILE A 62 4.84 9.21 -4.97
N CYS A 63 5.30 8.31 -5.84
CA CYS A 63 5.67 6.96 -5.49
C CYS A 63 7.10 6.66 -5.91
N GLU A 64 7.80 5.92 -5.07
CA GLU A 64 9.18 5.52 -5.23
C GLU A 64 9.24 3.99 -5.35
N LEU A 65 9.78 3.51 -6.46
CA LEU A 65 9.88 2.09 -6.78
C LEU A 65 11.31 1.63 -6.50
N TYR A 66 11.48 0.73 -5.53
CA TYR A 66 12.78 0.29 -5.04
C TYR A 66 13.10 -1.13 -5.48
N ALA A 67 14.36 -1.41 -5.79
CA ALA A 67 14.85 -2.75 -6.11
C ALA A 67 15.01 -3.67 -4.86
N ASP A 68 14.87 -3.12 -3.66
CA ASP A 68 14.95 -3.83 -2.37
C ASP A 68 13.58 -4.00 -1.69
N LEU A 69 13.57 -4.61 -0.49
CA LEU A 69 12.34 -4.89 0.28
C LEU A 69 12.15 -3.96 1.47
N LYS A 70 12.94 -2.90 1.57
CA LYS A 70 12.99 -2.00 2.72
C LYS A 70 12.66 -0.57 2.35
N CYS A 71 12.36 -0.30 1.08
CA CYS A 71 12.22 1.05 0.53
C CYS A 71 13.44 1.89 0.88
N SER A 72 14.62 1.37 0.55
CA SER A 72 15.90 2.04 0.81
C SER A 72 16.82 2.03 -0.41
N GLY A 73 17.72 3.00 -0.48
CA GLY A 73 18.69 3.11 -1.56
C GLY A 73 18.11 3.77 -2.82
N GLU A 74 18.58 3.35 -3.99
CA GLU A 74 18.16 3.91 -5.27
C GLU A 74 16.72 3.51 -5.61
N TYR A 75 15.97 4.47 -6.12
CA TYR A 75 14.58 4.31 -6.52
C TYR A 75 14.31 4.98 -7.87
N LEU A 76 13.26 4.49 -8.54
CA LEU A 76 12.61 5.21 -9.62
C LEU A 76 11.42 5.98 -9.05
N GLU A 77 11.41 7.29 -9.24
CA GLU A 77 10.32 8.15 -8.85
C GLU A 77 9.23 8.19 -9.93
N VAL A 78 7.97 8.09 -9.52
CA VAL A 78 6.79 8.13 -10.36
C VAL A 78 5.79 9.10 -9.74
N SER A 79 5.52 10.19 -10.46
CA SER A 79 4.58 11.24 -10.03
C SER A 79 3.13 10.88 -10.37
N GLN A 80 2.19 11.71 -9.93
CA GLN A 80 0.77 11.59 -10.24
C GLN A 80 0.49 11.22 -11.71
N GLY A 81 -0.49 10.32 -11.91
CA GLY A 81 -0.96 9.87 -13.22
C GLY A 81 -0.64 8.40 -13.50
N THR A 82 -0.92 7.98 -14.73
CA THR A 82 -0.72 6.59 -15.19
C THR A 82 0.62 6.45 -15.89
N HIS A 83 1.42 5.46 -15.49
CA HIS A 83 2.76 5.23 -16.02
C HIS A 83 3.00 3.76 -16.34
N ALA A 84 3.62 3.50 -17.50
CA ALA A 84 4.08 2.17 -17.86
C ALA A 84 5.33 1.80 -17.06
N ILE A 85 5.29 0.65 -16.39
CA ILE A 85 6.36 0.12 -15.54
C ILE A 85 6.73 -1.33 -15.86
N GLY A 86 6.25 -1.87 -16.98
CA GLY A 86 6.49 -3.27 -17.37
C GLY A 86 7.96 -3.66 -17.52
N ASP A 87 8.84 -2.68 -17.79
CA ASP A 87 10.28 -2.87 -17.89
C ASP A 87 11.04 -2.55 -16.59
N VAL A 88 10.34 -2.10 -15.54
CA VAL A 88 10.94 -1.69 -14.27
C VAL A 88 11.02 -2.89 -13.33
N GLN A 89 12.22 -3.19 -12.84
CA GLN A 89 12.42 -4.21 -11.81
C GLN A 89 12.43 -3.59 -10.41
N PHE A 90 11.34 -3.81 -9.67
CA PHE A 90 11.19 -3.33 -8.29
C PHE A 90 10.60 -4.42 -7.40
N LYS A 91 10.76 -4.28 -6.09
CA LYS A 91 10.32 -5.23 -5.06
C LYS A 91 9.53 -4.57 -3.95
N SER A 92 9.70 -3.26 -3.75
CA SER A 92 8.88 -2.48 -2.84
C SER A 92 8.52 -1.12 -3.41
N VAL A 93 7.40 -0.59 -2.94
CA VAL A 93 6.90 0.73 -3.32
C VAL A 93 6.60 1.51 -2.05
N TYR A 94 7.06 2.76 -1.98
CA TYR A 94 6.65 3.72 -0.97
C TYR A 94 6.00 4.90 -1.67
N CYS A 95 4.92 5.43 -1.10
CA CYS A 95 4.26 6.61 -1.66
C CYS A 95 3.99 7.63 -0.56
N GLU A 96 4.10 8.90 -0.91
CA GLU A 96 3.84 10.02 -0.03
C GLU A 96 3.10 11.15 -0.74
N ALA A 97 2.55 12.07 0.06
CA ALA A 97 1.91 13.25 -0.49
C ALA A 97 2.97 14.24 -1.00
N THR A 98 2.77 14.77 -2.19
CA THR A 98 3.50 15.94 -2.68
C THR A 98 2.89 17.16 -1.99
N TRP A 99 3.61 17.77 -1.07
CA TRP A 99 3.14 18.88 -0.25
C TRP A 99 2.68 20.08 -1.10
N ASP A 100 1.36 20.17 -1.31
CA ASP A 100 0.59 21.41 -1.44
C ASP A 100 -0.50 21.50 -0.33
N ASP A 101 -0.49 20.57 0.63
CA ASP A 101 -1.33 20.58 1.83
C ASP A 101 -0.67 21.42 2.95
N ASP A 102 -0.43 22.71 2.71
CA ASP A 102 -0.54 23.66 3.82
C ASP A 102 -2.03 24.04 3.88
N PRO A 103 -2.84 23.48 4.81
CA PRO A 103 -4.05 24.17 5.20
C PRO A 103 -3.56 25.47 5.85
N ASP A 104 -3.64 26.56 5.08
CA ASP A 104 -3.43 27.92 5.55
C ASP A 104 -4.23 28.10 6.86
N GLU A 105 -3.56 27.98 8.02
CA GLU A 105 -4.10 28.31 9.35
C GLU A 105 -4.21 29.84 9.43
N SER A 106 -5.02 30.43 8.57
CA SER A 106 -5.28 31.87 8.57
C SER A 106 -6.76 32.20 8.34
N LEU A 107 -7.60 31.87 9.34
CA LEU A 107 -8.82 32.64 9.64
C LEU A 107 -9.12 32.65 11.15
#